data_AF-A0A397T570-F1
#
_entry.id   AF-A0A397T570-F1
#
_cell.length_a   1.000
_cell.length_b   1.000
_cell.length_c   1.000
_cell.angle_alpha   90.00
_cell.angle_beta   90.00
_cell.angle_gamma   90.00
#
_symmetry.space_group_name_H-M   'P 1'
#
loop_
_entity.id
_entity.type
_entity.pdbx_description
1 polymer ?
#
loop_
_entity_poly.entity_id
_entity_poly.type
_entity_poly.pdbx_seq_one_letter_code
_entity_poly.pdbx_strand_id
1 'polypeptide(L)'
;MEQTTSNYSYSNSNNSKNEKNINLNDIKQLKSKYYETELEKEGLNSLVESLKTKVRTLQQQIFVQESSIQLTQQLKSEKEILLEQVEKYKQKINDSDLQLNLIRKELSSLREDNNDYIRKYNELQQQNVQLQQLNNLLELDKQQLNKKFRENDEEKIILQTELKQCNEQSNLIENVKDEIKTSFEKLDSDYRRLQCKNSEFELEIENLHCEVKRLREKCVLQYHEVDESNKLNDKLKNDIKDLQRLIVEQDRILREKNQQENGIHPAYCNVCNKYIVGVRYKCGHCDDYDICSNCETSNHNRNHMFIKIKRPIDTIGNNKFGKSTLLPEFQLIEQNEQDIDHKVVCNVCHKNVRGVRYKCGHCTKFEICTNCEAYPFNLHDPTHVFIKIKRPVQIDSNEILLPSEFRSIINKSSNI
;
A
#
# COMPACT_ATOMS: atom_id res chain seq x y z
N MET A 1 -146.53 106.34 -13.92
CA MET A 1 -147.73 106.29 -13.06
C MET A 1 -147.62 107.39 -12.02
N GLU A 2 -148.64 108.14 -11.62
CA GLU A 2 -150.01 108.29 -12.15
C GLU A 2 -150.67 109.59 -11.61
N GLN A 3 -151.68 110.13 -12.33
CA GLN A 3 -152.89 110.86 -11.85
C GLN A 3 -152.74 111.99 -10.78
N THR A 4 -152.83 113.31 -11.09
CA THR A 4 -153.97 114.20 -11.48
C THR A 4 -154.77 114.92 -10.37
N THR A 5 -155.36 116.09 -10.75
CA THR A 5 -156.39 116.96 -10.08
C THR A 5 -155.86 118.14 -9.24
N SER A 6 -156.55 119.29 -9.02
CA SER A 6 -157.87 119.81 -9.50
C SER A 6 -158.00 121.36 -9.41
N ASN A 7 -158.78 121.98 -10.32
CA ASN A 7 -159.64 123.20 -10.25
C ASN A 7 -159.18 124.52 -9.53
N TYR A 8 -159.23 125.71 -10.15
CA TYR A 8 -160.35 126.56 -10.68
C TYR A 8 -161.14 127.41 -9.65
N SER A 9 -161.11 128.75 -9.82
CA SER A 9 -162.31 129.64 -9.85
C SER A 9 -161.93 131.13 -10.02
N TYR A 10 -162.89 131.95 -10.45
CA TYR A 10 -162.75 133.37 -10.84
C TYR A 10 -164.08 134.08 -10.51
N SER A 11 -164.05 135.32 -9.98
CA SER A 11 -165.25 136.19 -9.95
C SER A 11 -164.88 137.67 -9.80
N ASN A 12 -165.73 138.55 -10.32
CA ASN A 12 -165.43 139.94 -10.64
C ASN A 12 -166.48 140.91 -10.03
N SER A 13 -166.39 142.21 -10.37
CA SER A 13 -167.49 143.21 -10.30
C SER A 13 -167.70 143.98 -8.97
N ASN A 14 -168.22 145.22 -8.92
CA ASN A 14 -168.39 146.28 -9.95
C ASN A 14 -168.84 147.62 -9.30
N ASN A 15 -168.86 148.71 -10.10
CA ASN A 15 -169.77 149.88 -9.98
C ASN A 15 -169.57 150.86 -8.77
N SER A 16 -169.99 152.15 -8.81
CA SER A 16 -170.48 153.00 -9.93
C SER A 16 -170.55 154.52 -9.60
N LYS A 17 -169.89 155.33 -10.45
CA LYS A 17 -170.32 156.65 -11.02
C LYS A 17 -170.55 157.93 -10.17
N ASN A 18 -170.50 159.05 -10.92
CA ASN A 18 -170.98 160.43 -10.70
C ASN A 18 -170.20 161.27 -9.66
N GLU A 19 -169.46 162.34 -9.97
CA GLU A 19 -169.59 163.52 -10.88
C GLU A 19 -170.05 164.81 -10.17
N LYS A 20 -169.16 165.83 -10.09
CA LYS A 20 -169.32 167.11 -10.82
C LYS A 20 -168.08 168.04 -10.71
N ASN A 21 -167.87 168.85 -11.75
CA ASN A 21 -166.70 169.71 -12.00
C ASN A 21 -166.52 170.89 -11.01
N ILE A 22 -165.26 171.22 -10.67
CA ILE A 22 -164.79 172.59 -10.36
C ILE A 22 -163.36 172.81 -10.94
N ASN A 23 -163.18 173.94 -11.63
CA ASN A 23 -161.97 174.68 -12.06
C ASN A 23 -160.80 173.95 -12.77
N LEU A 24 -160.20 174.63 -13.77
CA LEU A 24 -159.27 174.04 -14.74
C LEU A 24 -157.77 174.33 -14.47
N ASN A 25 -157.45 175.35 -13.66
CA ASN A 25 -156.06 175.74 -13.43
C ASN A 25 -155.36 174.84 -12.39
N ASP A 26 -156.06 174.46 -11.32
CA ASP A 26 -155.54 173.63 -10.23
C ASP A 26 -155.17 172.21 -10.72
N ILE A 27 -155.93 171.70 -11.69
CA ILE A 27 -155.69 170.42 -12.38
C ILE A 27 -154.29 170.40 -13.04
N LYS A 28 -153.78 171.52 -13.56
CA LYS A 28 -152.47 171.57 -14.22
C LYS A 28 -151.31 171.42 -13.24
N GLN A 29 -151.38 172.01 -12.04
CA GLN A 29 -150.32 171.85 -11.04
C GLN A 29 -150.32 170.45 -10.41
N LEU A 30 -151.50 169.90 -10.11
CA LEU A 30 -151.62 168.53 -9.59
C LEU A 30 -151.05 167.48 -10.55
N LYS A 31 -151.24 167.65 -11.86
CA LYS A 31 -150.74 166.71 -12.86
C LYS A 31 -149.21 166.61 -12.89
N SER A 32 -148.47 167.69 -12.58
CA SER A 32 -147.00 167.68 -12.57
C SER A 32 -146.45 166.80 -11.44
N LYS A 33 -146.91 167.01 -10.20
CA LYS A 33 -146.47 166.23 -9.03
C LYS A 33 -146.84 164.74 -9.12
N TYR A 34 -147.93 164.43 -9.81
CA TYR A 34 -148.33 163.04 -10.06
C TYR A 34 -147.30 162.34 -10.96
N TYR A 35 -146.85 162.96 -12.05
CA TYR A 35 -145.83 162.37 -12.93
C TYR A 35 -144.46 162.24 -12.25
N GLU A 36 -144.05 163.20 -11.41
CA GLU A 36 -142.80 163.12 -10.65
C GLU A 36 -142.79 161.92 -9.69
N THR A 37 -143.89 161.70 -8.95
CA THR A 37 -143.99 160.60 -7.98
C THR A 37 -144.23 159.22 -8.62
N GLU A 38 -144.78 159.15 -9.83
CA GLU A 38 -144.84 157.91 -10.61
C GLU A 38 -143.45 157.52 -11.14
N LEU A 39 -142.65 158.49 -11.61
CA LEU A 39 -141.27 158.28 -12.06
C LEU A 39 -140.34 157.78 -10.93
N GLU A 40 -140.45 158.33 -9.72
CA GLU A 40 -139.71 157.82 -8.56
C GLU A 40 -140.06 156.35 -8.24
N LYS A 41 -141.35 155.99 -8.36
CA LYS A 41 -141.83 154.61 -8.21
C LYS A 41 -141.27 153.67 -9.26
N GLU A 42 -141.23 154.07 -10.53
CA GLU A 42 -140.63 153.28 -11.61
C GLU A 42 -139.12 153.09 -11.40
N GLY A 43 -138.41 154.15 -10.96
CA GLY A 43 -137.00 154.06 -10.57
C GLY A 43 -136.74 153.07 -9.43
N LEU A 44 -137.57 153.11 -8.37
CA LEU A 44 -137.51 152.16 -7.25
C LEU A 44 -137.83 150.71 -7.68
N ASN A 45 -138.86 150.50 -8.51
CA ASN A 45 -139.20 149.17 -9.03
C ASN A 45 -138.09 148.61 -9.94
N SER A 46 -137.51 149.44 -10.80
CA SER A 46 -136.36 149.09 -11.65
C SER A 46 -135.14 148.68 -10.81
N LEU A 47 -134.84 149.45 -9.74
CA LEU A 47 -133.79 149.10 -8.79
C LEU A 47 -134.09 147.79 -8.05
N VAL A 48 -135.34 147.53 -7.66
CA VAL A 48 -135.76 146.29 -7.00
C VAL A 48 -135.63 145.07 -7.92
N GLU A 49 -136.02 145.15 -9.19
CA GLU A 49 -135.81 144.03 -10.13
C GLU A 49 -134.34 143.85 -10.52
N SER A 50 -133.57 144.93 -10.60
CA SER A 50 -132.11 144.87 -10.73
C SER A 50 -131.46 144.14 -9.54
N LEU A 51 -131.86 144.48 -8.32
CA LEU A 51 -131.41 143.81 -7.09
C LEU A 51 -131.86 142.36 -7.03
N LYS A 52 -133.12 142.02 -7.35
CA LYS A 52 -133.60 140.63 -7.44
C LYS A 52 -132.81 139.82 -8.47
N THR A 53 -132.51 140.42 -9.62
CA THR A 53 -131.71 139.77 -10.67
C THR A 53 -130.27 139.54 -10.20
N LYS A 54 -129.69 140.50 -9.47
CA LYS A 54 -128.35 140.37 -8.87
C LYS A 54 -128.31 139.36 -7.72
N VAL A 55 -129.39 139.23 -6.94
CA VAL A 55 -129.56 138.15 -5.94
C VAL A 55 -129.65 136.79 -6.61
N ARG A 56 -130.44 136.63 -7.69
CA ARG A 56 -130.52 135.38 -8.46
C ARG A 56 -129.15 134.97 -9.02
N THR A 57 -128.38 135.89 -9.62
CA THR A 57 -127.05 135.57 -10.15
C THR A 57 -126.03 135.28 -9.05
N LEU A 58 -126.09 135.96 -7.90
CA LEU A 58 -125.26 135.62 -6.73
C LEU A 58 -125.63 134.24 -6.15
N GLN A 59 -126.91 133.90 -6.03
CA GLN A 59 -127.36 132.56 -5.62
C GLN A 59 -126.86 131.47 -6.58
N GLN A 60 -126.92 131.73 -7.90
CA GLN A 60 -126.43 130.80 -8.91
C GLN A 60 -124.91 130.65 -8.89
N GLN A 61 -124.17 131.73 -8.59
CA GLN A 61 -122.71 131.69 -8.37
C GLN A 61 -122.35 130.92 -7.10
N ILE A 62 -123.09 131.10 -6.00
CA ILE A 62 -122.91 130.36 -4.75
C ILE A 62 -123.12 128.85 -4.99
N PHE A 63 -124.20 128.45 -5.67
CA PHE A 63 -124.46 127.04 -5.98
C PHE A 63 -123.34 126.39 -6.83
N VAL A 64 -122.77 127.13 -7.80
CA VAL A 64 -121.62 126.67 -8.59
C VAL A 64 -120.35 126.58 -7.74
N GLN A 65 -120.14 127.49 -6.79
CA GLN A 65 -119.04 127.42 -5.83
C GLN A 65 -119.19 126.24 -4.86
N GLU A 66 -120.39 126.00 -4.32
CA GLU A 66 -120.70 124.85 -3.47
C GLU A 66 -120.46 123.52 -4.20
N SER A 67 -120.91 123.41 -5.46
CA SER A 67 -120.64 122.25 -6.32
C SER A 67 -119.14 122.04 -6.58
N SER A 68 -118.39 123.12 -6.80
CA SER A 68 -116.93 123.09 -6.97
C SER A 68 -116.20 122.69 -5.69
N ILE A 69 -116.68 123.13 -4.53
CA ILE A 69 -116.16 122.75 -3.20
C ILE A 69 -116.41 121.24 -2.95
N GLN A 70 -117.60 120.72 -3.26
CA GLN A 70 -117.91 119.29 -3.14
C GLN A 70 -117.01 118.42 -4.03
N LEU A 71 -116.82 118.80 -5.30
CA LEU A 71 -115.92 118.10 -6.21
C LEU A 71 -114.46 118.16 -5.71
N THR A 72 -114.03 119.31 -5.18
CA THR A 72 -112.70 119.49 -4.58
C THR A 72 -112.49 118.62 -3.34
N GLN A 73 -113.52 118.43 -2.51
CA GLN A 73 -113.50 117.52 -1.36
C GLN A 73 -113.44 116.05 -1.80
N GLN A 74 -114.20 115.66 -2.82
CA GLN A 74 -114.15 114.31 -3.41
C GLN A 74 -112.75 113.99 -3.94
N LEU A 75 -112.20 114.85 -4.82
CA LEU A 75 -110.84 114.71 -5.36
C LEU A 75 -109.76 114.70 -4.27
N LYS A 76 -109.97 115.42 -3.16
CA LYS A 76 -109.08 115.36 -2.00
C LYS A 76 -109.13 113.98 -1.32
N SER A 77 -110.32 113.43 -1.07
CA SER A 77 -110.46 112.11 -0.45
C SER A 77 -109.94 110.97 -1.33
N GLU A 78 -110.17 111.04 -2.65
CA GLU A 78 -109.60 110.09 -3.62
C GLU A 78 -108.07 110.17 -3.65
N LYS A 79 -107.51 111.38 -3.63
CA LYS A 79 -106.06 111.60 -3.49
C LYS A 79 -105.50 111.02 -2.19
N GLU A 80 -106.20 111.15 -1.07
CA GLU A 80 -105.77 110.59 0.22
C GLU A 80 -105.77 109.05 0.19
N ILE A 81 -106.79 108.41 -0.42
CA ILE A 81 -106.83 106.95 -0.65
C ILE A 81 -105.70 106.50 -1.57
N LEU A 82 -105.44 107.21 -2.67
CA LEU A 82 -104.35 106.89 -3.60
C LEU A 82 -102.97 107.05 -2.94
N LEU A 83 -102.77 108.04 -2.07
CA LEU A 83 -101.55 108.18 -1.28
C LEU A 83 -101.36 107.02 -0.30
N GLU A 84 -102.42 106.59 0.40
CA GLU A 84 -102.36 105.43 1.30
C GLU A 84 -102.02 104.13 0.53
N GLN A 85 -102.57 103.95 -0.67
CA GLN A 85 -102.20 102.84 -1.56
C GLN A 85 -100.73 102.92 -2.01
N VAL A 86 -100.24 104.11 -2.37
CA VAL A 86 -98.84 104.33 -2.76
C VAL A 86 -97.87 103.99 -1.61
N GLU A 87 -98.17 104.37 -0.37
CA GLU A 87 -97.34 103.97 0.78
C GLU A 87 -97.40 102.45 1.04
N LYS A 88 -98.56 101.81 0.91
CA LYS A 88 -98.69 100.33 1.00
C LYS A 88 -97.89 99.61 -0.09
N TYR A 89 -97.81 100.17 -1.31
CA TYR A 89 -96.97 99.62 -2.37
C TYR A 89 -95.47 99.87 -2.11
N LYS A 90 -95.07 101.06 -1.66
CA LYS A 90 -93.68 101.36 -1.25
C LYS A 90 -93.21 100.40 -0.16
N GLN A 91 -94.03 100.14 0.86
CA GLN A 91 -93.69 99.20 1.93
C GLN A 91 -93.45 97.78 1.37
N LYS A 92 -94.37 97.27 0.54
CA LYS A 92 -94.19 95.97 -0.12
C LYS A 92 -92.94 95.90 -1.02
N ILE A 93 -92.57 97.00 -1.67
CA ILE A 93 -91.35 97.08 -2.48
C ILE A 93 -90.13 96.99 -1.56
N ASN A 94 -90.07 97.77 -0.47
CA ASN A 94 -88.98 97.73 0.51
C ASN A 94 -88.83 96.33 1.14
N ASP A 95 -89.94 95.68 1.52
CA ASP A 95 -89.95 94.32 2.07
C ASP A 95 -89.42 93.29 1.06
N SER A 96 -89.79 93.44 -0.23
CA SER A 96 -89.33 92.59 -1.32
C SER A 96 -87.84 92.81 -1.63
N ASP A 97 -87.37 94.06 -1.63
CA ASP A 97 -85.95 94.40 -1.82
C ASP A 97 -85.10 93.88 -0.65
N LEU A 98 -85.61 93.90 0.57
CA LEU A 98 -84.95 93.29 1.73
C LEU A 98 -84.81 91.78 1.55
N GLN A 99 -85.88 91.07 1.13
CA GLN A 99 -85.83 89.65 0.83
C GLN A 99 -84.87 89.32 -0.32
N LEU A 100 -84.91 90.09 -1.42
CA LEU A 100 -83.98 89.94 -2.54
C LEU A 100 -82.53 90.13 -2.11
N ASN A 101 -82.24 91.07 -1.21
CA ASN A 101 -80.90 91.31 -0.70
C ASN A 101 -80.41 90.21 0.26
N LEU A 102 -81.30 89.59 1.04
CA LEU A 102 -80.97 88.39 1.83
C LEU A 102 -80.65 87.20 0.91
N ILE A 103 -81.53 86.89 -0.05
CA ILE A 103 -81.35 85.79 -1.01
C ILE A 103 -80.07 85.98 -1.85
N ARG A 104 -79.77 87.22 -2.29
CA ARG A 104 -78.49 87.55 -2.97
C ARG A 104 -77.27 87.23 -2.10
N LYS A 105 -77.36 87.43 -0.78
CA LYS A 105 -76.25 87.20 0.16
C LYS A 105 -76.02 85.70 0.41
N GLU A 106 -77.10 84.94 0.58
CA GLU A 106 -77.07 83.47 0.66
C GLU A 106 -76.52 82.86 -0.64
N LEU A 107 -76.96 83.36 -1.80
CA LEU A 107 -76.42 82.95 -3.10
C LEU A 107 -74.94 83.31 -3.32
N SER A 108 -74.39 84.31 -2.62
CA SER A 108 -72.93 84.57 -2.63
C SER A 108 -72.20 83.51 -1.81
N SER A 109 -72.64 83.28 -0.56
CA SER A 109 -72.06 82.25 0.32
C SER A 109 -72.04 80.87 -0.35
N LEU A 110 -73.18 80.43 -0.89
CA LEU A 110 -73.28 79.13 -1.56
C LEU A 110 -72.41 79.01 -2.82
N ARG A 111 -72.08 80.13 -3.49
CA ARG A 111 -71.11 80.13 -4.60
C ARG A 111 -69.67 80.04 -4.10
N GLU A 112 -69.35 80.74 -3.02
CA GLU A 112 -68.04 80.68 -2.36
C GLU A 112 -67.77 79.27 -1.81
N ASP A 113 -68.73 78.68 -1.08
CA ASP A 113 -68.71 77.28 -0.62
C ASP A 113 -68.51 76.29 -1.78
N ASN A 114 -69.31 76.41 -2.85
CA ASN A 114 -69.23 75.51 -4.00
C ASN A 114 -67.89 75.64 -4.76
N ASN A 115 -67.33 76.85 -4.86
CA ASN A 115 -65.99 77.04 -5.43
C ASN A 115 -64.91 76.33 -4.58
N ASP A 116 -65.04 76.35 -3.25
CA ASP A 116 -64.13 75.64 -2.34
C ASP A 116 -64.29 74.12 -2.37
N TYR A 117 -65.51 73.61 -2.58
CA TYR A 117 -65.72 72.18 -2.85
C TYR A 117 -65.09 71.75 -4.17
N ILE A 118 -65.22 72.55 -5.24
CA ILE A 118 -64.56 72.29 -6.54
C ILE A 118 -63.04 72.32 -6.40
N ARG A 119 -62.49 73.26 -5.63
CA ARG A 119 -61.06 73.37 -5.32
C ARG A 119 -60.54 72.08 -4.66
N LYS A 120 -61.15 71.68 -3.54
CA LYS A 120 -60.80 70.46 -2.78
C LYS A 120 -60.99 69.19 -3.60
N TYR A 121 -62.02 69.11 -4.44
CA TYR A 121 -62.23 67.98 -5.34
C TYR A 121 -61.08 67.84 -6.35
N ASN A 122 -60.65 68.94 -6.97
CA ASN A 122 -59.54 68.93 -7.92
C ASN A 122 -58.20 68.57 -7.24
N GLU A 123 -57.96 69.08 -6.03
CA GLU A 123 -56.79 68.71 -5.21
C GLU A 123 -56.77 67.20 -4.90
N LEU A 124 -57.90 66.62 -4.48
CA LEU A 124 -58.04 65.18 -4.21
C LEU A 124 -57.87 64.32 -5.47
N GLN A 125 -58.38 64.77 -6.63
CA GLN A 125 -58.14 64.08 -7.90
C GLN A 125 -56.66 64.10 -8.29
N GLN A 126 -55.96 65.21 -8.10
CA GLN A 126 -54.52 65.31 -8.35
C GLN A 126 -53.72 64.37 -7.42
N GLN A 127 -54.07 64.31 -6.13
CA GLN A 127 -53.45 63.38 -5.18
C GLN A 127 -53.72 61.91 -5.54
N ASN A 128 -54.93 61.57 -6.00
CA ASN A 128 -55.27 60.21 -6.45
C ASN A 128 -54.42 59.79 -7.66
N VAL A 129 -54.22 60.67 -8.64
CA VAL A 129 -53.33 60.42 -9.79
C VAL A 129 -51.87 60.22 -9.33
N GLN A 130 -51.38 61.01 -8.37
CA GLN A 130 -50.04 60.83 -7.81
C GLN A 130 -49.89 59.50 -7.07
N LEU A 131 -50.90 59.08 -6.29
CA LEU A 131 -50.91 57.78 -5.60
C LEU A 131 -50.92 56.61 -6.60
N GLN A 132 -51.68 56.70 -7.70
CA GLN A 132 -51.66 55.69 -8.76
C GLN A 132 -50.29 55.59 -9.45
N GLN A 133 -49.65 56.73 -9.74
CA GLN A 133 -48.29 56.76 -10.29
C GLN A 133 -47.27 56.12 -9.35
N LEU A 134 -47.33 56.44 -8.05
CA LEU A 134 -46.44 55.86 -7.04
C LEU A 134 -46.66 54.35 -6.86
N ASN A 135 -47.93 53.90 -6.88
CA ASN A 135 -48.26 52.47 -6.76
C ASN A 135 -47.77 51.67 -7.98
N ASN A 136 -47.84 52.25 -9.18
CA ASN A 136 -47.31 51.62 -10.40
C ASN A 136 -45.77 51.49 -10.37
N LEU A 137 -45.07 52.49 -9.82
CA LEU A 137 -43.62 52.41 -9.59
C LEU A 137 -43.27 51.32 -8.55
N LEU A 138 -44.03 51.25 -7.45
CA LEU A 138 -43.82 50.26 -6.39
C LEU A 138 -44.02 48.81 -6.90
N GLU A 139 -45.02 48.55 -7.74
CA GLU A 139 -45.18 47.23 -8.39
C GLU A 139 -44.05 46.93 -9.38
N LEU A 140 -43.52 47.92 -10.10
CA LEU A 140 -42.37 47.74 -10.98
C LEU A 140 -41.09 47.38 -10.19
N ASP A 141 -40.81 48.07 -9.09
CA ASP A 141 -39.67 47.78 -8.21
C ASP A 141 -39.81 46.39 -7.56
N LYS A 142 -41.02 46.03 -7.11
CA LYS A 142 -41.37 44.70 -6.60
C LYS A 142 -41.17 43.61 -7.66
N GLN A 143 -41.51 43.86 -8.93
CA GLN A 143 -41.24 42.91 -10.02
C GLN A 143 -39.74 42.75 -10.28
N GLN A 144 -38.96 43.83 -10.25
CA GLN A 144 -37.50 43.78 -10.37
C GLN A 144 -36.85 43.03 -9.20
N LEU A 145 -37.30 43.26 -7.97
CA LEU A 145 -36.79 42.60 -6.77
C LEU A 145 -37.09 41.09 -6.81
N ASN A 146 -38.33 40.72 -7.20
CA ASN A 146 -38.72 39.32 -7.39
C ASN A 146 -37.95 38.64 -8.54
N LYS A 147 -37.51 39.39 -9.57
CA LYS A 147 -36.62 38.86 -10.60
C LYS A 147 -35.24 38.54 -10.02
N LYS A 148 -34.60 39.51 -9.36
CA LYS A 148 -33.28 39.32 -8.71
C LYS A 148 -33.29 38.19 -7.68
N PHE A 149 -34.39 38.03 -6.94
CA PHE A 149 -34.53 36.93 -5.98
C PHE A 149 -34.45 35.55 -6.66
N ARG A 150 -35.07 35.37 -7.83
CA ARG A 150 -34.97 34.12 -8.61
C ARG A 150 -33.58 33.92 -9.18
N GLU A 151 -32.96 34.97 -9.73
CA GLU A 151 -31.59 34.93 -10.25
C GLU A 151 -30.59 34.47 -9.15
N ASN A 152 -30.75 34.97 -7.92
CA ASN A 152 -29.95 34.57 -6.76
C ASN A 152 -30.25 33.12 -6.29
N ASP A 153 -31.50 32.66 -6.33
CA ASP A 153 -31.85 31.28 -5.97
C ASP A 153 -31.35 30.27 -7.03
N GLU A 154 -31.34 30.65 -8.32
CA GLU A 154 -30.73 29.87 -9.42
C GLU A 154 -29.21 29.77 -9.25
N GLU A 155 -28.51 30.88 -8.98
CA GLU A 155 -27.07 30.90 -8.67
C GLU A 155 -26.73 30.03 -7.45
N LYS A 156 -27.54 30.11 -6.38
CA LYS A 156 -27.41 29.28 -5.18
C LYS A 156 -27.57 27.78 -5.46
N ILE A 157 -28.46 27.38 -6.37
CA ILE A 157 -28.62 25.97 -6.78
C ILE A 157 -27.39 25.49 -7.57
N ILE A 158 -26.80 26.34 -8.42
CA ILE A 158 -25.56 26.05 -9.14
C ILE A 158 -24.41 25.85 -8.14
N LEU A 159 -24.19 26.81 -7.23
CA LEU A 159 -23.14 26.73 -6.20
C LEU A 159 -23.29 25.52 -5.27
N GLN A 160 -24.53 25.13 -4.92
CA GLN A 160 -24.78 23.89 -4.15
C GLN A 160 -24.44 22.63 -4.96
N THR A 161 -24.64 22.64 -6.28
CA THR A 161 -24.29 21.53 -7.17
C THR A 161 -22.78 21.41 -7.35
N GLU A 162 -22.07 22.52 -7.55
CA GLU A 162 -20.61 22.58 -7.61
C GLU A 162 -19.96 22.12 -6.29
N LEU A 163 -20.47 22.59 -5.14
CA LEU A 163 -20.02 22.13 -3.81
C LEU A 163 -20.19 20.61 -3.63
N LYS A 164 -21.29 20.03 -4.13
CA LYS A 164 -21.50 18.58 -4.12
C LYS A 164 -20.46 17.84 -4.97
N GLN A 165 -20.16 18.34 -6.17
CA GLN A 165 -19.11 17.76 -7.03
C GLN A 165 -17.71 17.86 -6.40
N CYS A 166 -17.37 18.99 -5.79
CA CYS A 166 -16.10 19.15 -5.05
C CYS A 166 -15.99 18.18 -3.87
N ASN A 167 -17.07 17.95 -3.13
CA ASN A 167 -17.10 16.97 -2.04
C ASN A 167 -16.94 15.52 -2.56
N GLU A 168 -17.57 15.18 -3.69
CA GLU A 168 -17.41 13.87 -4.35
C GLU A 168 -15.97 13.65 -4.84
N GLN A 169 -15.33 14.68 -5.41
CA GLN A 169 -13.92 14.65 -5.78
C GLN A 169 -13.00 14.53 -4.55
N SER A 170 -13.29 15.25 -3.47
CA SER A 170 -12.53 15.15 -2.21
C SER A 170 -12.56 13.73 -1.64
N ASN A 171 -13.73 13.07 -1.64
CA ASN A 171 -13.87 11.70 -1.18
C ASN A 171 -13.09 10.70 -2.06
N LEU A 172 -13.07 10.91 -3.38
CA LEU A 172 -12.25 10.11 -4.30
C LEU A 172 -10.75 10.27 -4.03
N ILE A 173 -10.29 11.50 -3.75
CA ILE A 173 -8.89 11.79 -3.39
C ILE A 173 -8.53 11.14 -2.04
N GLU A 174 -9.42 11.17 -1.06
CA GLU A 174 -9.24 10.52 0.25
C GLU A 174 -9.09 8.99 0.10
N ASN A 175 -9.95 8.36 -0.71
CA ASN A 175 -9.86 6.92 -1.01
C ASN A 175 -8.52 6.56 -1.68
N VAL A 176 -8.11 7.30 -2.73
CA VAL A 176 -6.84 7.07 -3.43
C VAL A 176 -5.63 7.28 -2.52
N LYS A 177 -5.70 8.24 -1.60
CA LYS A 177 -4.68 8.47 -0.56
C LYS A 177 -4.53 7.26 0.37
N ASP A 178 -5.63 6.62 0.78
CA ASP A 178 -5.58 5.41 1.62
C ASP A 178 -5.16 4.14 0.83
N GLU A 179 -5.50 4.03 -0.46
CA GLU A 179 -4.94 3.00 -1.35
C GLU A 179 -3.42 3.14 -1.53
N ILE A 180 -2.92 4.37 -1.71
CA ILE A 180 -1.48 4.67 -1.77
C ILE A 180 -0.81 4.35 -0.43
N LYS A 181 -1.42 4.74 0.69
CA LYS A 181 -0.90 4.48 2.04
C LYS A 181 -0.76 2.99 2.33
N THR A 182 -1.82 2.20 2.10
CA THR A 182 -1.78 0.74 2.32
C THR A 182 -0.81 0.04 1.36
N SER A 183 -0.66 0.54 0.13
CA SER A 183 0.37 0.07 -0.80
C SER A 183 1.79 0.37 -0.31
N PHE A 184 2.02 1.54 0.32
CA PHE A 184 3.31 1.92 0.90
C PHE A 184 3.64 1.11 2.17
N GLU A 185 2.67 0.90 3.06
CA GLU A 185 2.81 0.05 4.25
C GLU A 185 3.19 -1.39 3.87
N LYS A 186 2.59 -1.93 2.80
CA LYS A 186 2.97 -3.23 2.23
C LYS A 186 4.40 -3.22 1.67
N LEU A 187 4.79 -2.19 0.94
CA LEU A 187 6.12 -2.06 0.34
C LEU A 187 7.23 -1.96 1.40
N ASP A 188 6.99 -1.22 2.49
CA ASP A 188 7.91 -1.16 3.64
C ASP A 188 8.05 -2.51 4.35
N SER A 189 6.94 -3.25 4.52
CA SER A 189 6.97 -4.62 5.05
C SER A 189 7.77 -5.59 4.17
N ASP A 190 7.59 -5.52 2.84
CA ASP A 190 8.35 -6.31 1.88
C ASP A 190 9.84 -5.90 1.83
N TYR A 191 10.14 -4.61 1.94
CA TYR A 191 11.52 -4.10 2.01
C TYR A 191 12.26 -4.62 3.26
N ARG A 192 11.64 -4.51 4.45
CA ARG A 192 12.21 -5.04 5.70
C ARG A 192 12.45 -6.55 5.61
N ARG A 193 11.50 -7.29 5.03
CA ARG A 193 11.62 -8.75 4.82
C ARG A 193 12.78 -9.11 3.89
N LEU A 194 13.03 -8.34 2.84
CA LEU A 194 14.19 -8.51 1.97
C LEU A 194 15.50 -8.13 2.67
N GLN A 195 15.50 -7.07 3.49
CA GLN A 195 16.66 -6.65 4.27
C GLN A 195 17.10 -7.74 5.26
N CYS A 196 16.17 -8.36 6.00
CA CYS A 196 16.47 -9.50 6.87
C CYS A 196 17.10 -10.66 6.10
N LYS A 197 16.54 -11.03 4.94
CA LYS A 197 17.07 -12.10 4.08
C LYS A 197 18.46 -11.80 3.53
N ASN A 198 18.75 -10.56 3.18
CA ASN A 198 20.10 -10.19 2.76
C ASN A 198 21.11 -10.43 3.88
N SER A 199 20.80 -10.06 5.13
CA SER A 199 21.69 -10.33 6.27
C SER A 199 21.76 -11.82 6.66
N GLU A 200 20.70 -12.61 6.43
CA GLU A 200 20.77 -14.07 6.52
C GLU A 200 21.77 -14.64 5.49
N PHE A 201 21.73 -14.19 4.24
CA PHE A 201 22.67 -14.61 3.20
C PHE A 201 24.09 -14.08 3.40
N GLU A 202 24.28 -12.87 3.93
CA GLU A 202 25.60 -12.32 4.30
C GLU A 202 26.27 -13.23 5.34
N LEU A 203 25.54 -13.64 6.38
CA LEU A 203 26.02 -14.59 7.38
C LEU A 203 26.28 -15.99 6.80
N GLU A 204 25.44 -16.50 5.88
CA GLU A 204 25.70 -17.77 5.19
C GLU A 204 26.99 -17.69 4.36
N ILE A 205 27.21 -16.59 3.64
CA ILE A 205 28.42 -16.33 2.84
C ILE A 205 29.66 -16.26 3.74
N GLU A 206 29.62 -15.62 4.91
CA GLU A 206 30.74 -15.60 5.86
C GLU A 206 31.05 -17.01 6.40
N ASN A 207 30.02 -17.77 6.78
CA ASN A 207 30.19 -19.16 7.25
C ASN A 207 30.83 -20.06 6.18
N LEU A 208 30.37 -19.95 4.92
CA LEU A 208 30.93 -20.69 3.79
C LEU A 208 32.38 -20.28 3.49
N HIS A 209 32.74 -18.99 3.60
CA HIS A 209 34.14 -18.55 3.48
C HIS A 209 35.04 -19.14 4.58
N CYS A 210 34.56 -19.17 5.82
CA CYS A 210 35.28 -19.80 6.95
C CYS A 210 35.48 -21.30 6.73
N GLU A 211 34.45 -22.03 6.26
CA GLU A 211 34.56 -23.46 5.96
C GLU A 211 35.49 -23.74 4.78
N VAL A 212 35.41 -22.96 3.69
CA VAL A 212 36.33 -23.07 2.55
C VAL A 212 37.79 -22.79 2.97
N LYS A 213 38.02 -21.83 3.86
CA LYS A 213 39.35 -21.56 4.43
C LYS A 213 39.86 -22.77 5.22
N ARG A 214 39.05 -23.29 6.15
CA ARG A 214 39.38 -24.47 6.99
C ARG A 214 39.66 -25.71 6.15
N LEU A 215 38.90 -25.94 5.08
CA LEU A 215 39.10 -27.05 4.15
C LEU A 215 40.39 -26.89 3.32
N ARG A 216 40.74 -25.67 2.90
CA ARG A 216 42.03 -25.38 2.24
C ARG A 216 43.21 -25.64 3.17
N GLU A 217 43.14 -25.19 4.42
CA GLU A 217 44.17 -25.43 5.44
C GLU A 217 44.36 -26.93 5.70
N LYS A 218 43.27 -27.70 5.86
CA LYS A 218 43.32 -29.17 5.98
C LYS A 218 43.94 -29.82 4.74
N CYS A 219 43.59 -29.36 3.54
CA CYS A 219 44.12 -29.88 2.29
C CYS A 219 45.64 -29.67 2.18
N VAL A 220 46.15 -28.50 2.58
CA VAL A 220 47.59 -28.20 2.65
C VAL A 220 48.31 -29.13 3.63
N LEU A 221 47.74 -29.37 4.82
CA LEU A 221 48.31 -30.33 5.78
C LEU A 221 48.40 -31.75 5.20
N GLN A 222 47.34 -32.22 4.54
CA GLN A 222 47.34 -33.55 3.89
C GLN A 222 48.36 -33.64 2.73
N TYR A 223 48.59 -32.57 1.98
CA TYR A 223 49.67 -32.54 0.98
C TYR A 223 51.06 -32.64 1.62
N HIS A 224 51.28 -32.01 2.78
CA HIS A 224 52.54 -32.16 3.53
C HIS A 224 52.72 -33.58 4.09
N GLU A 225 51.68 -34.18 4.70
CA GLU A 225 51.70 -35.58 5.17
C GLU A 225 52.08 -36.57 4.04
N VAL A 226 51.55 -36.35 2.84
CA VAL A 226 51.84 -37.16 1.65
C VAL A 226 53.27 -36.92 1.12
N ASP A 227 53.75 -35.67 1.10
CA ASP A 227 55.12 -35.33 0.68
C ASP A 227 56.18 -35.90 1.65
N GLU A 228 55.97 -35.82 2.96
CA GLU A 228 56.84 -36.47 3.96
C GLU A 228 56.80 -38.00 3.83
N SER A 229 55.62 -38.59 3.62
CA SER A 229 55.49 -40.03 3.36
C SER A 229 56.22 -40.47 2.10
N ASN A 230 56.18 -39.67 1.03
CA ASN A 230 56.90 -39.93 -0.22
C ASN A 230 58.42 -39.84 -0.04
N LYS A 231 58.91 -38.82 0.67
CA LYS A 231 60.34 -38.68 1.03
C LYS A 231 60.84 -39.88 1.85
N LEU A 232 60.04 -40.37 2.79
CA LEU A 232 60.36 -41.56 3.58
C LEU A 232 60.38 -42.83 2.70
N ASN A 233 59.41 -42.98 1.79
CA ASN A 233 59.34 -44.10 0.85
C ASN A 233 60.55 -44.12 -0.11
N ASP A 234 60.94 -42.99 -0.68
CA ASP A 234 62.11 -42.94 -1.58
C ASP A 234 63.43 -43.15 -0.82
N LYS A 235 63.53 -42.76 0.45
CA LYS A 235 64.67 -43.15 1.30
C LYS A 235 64.72 -44.67 1.51
N LEU A 236 63.63 -45.27 1.98
CA LEU A 236 63.52 -46.72 2.22
C LEU A 236 63.81 -47.54 0.94
N LYS A 237 63.36 -47.04 -0.21
CA LYS A 237 63.61 -47.61 -1.55
C LYS A 237 65.07 -47.51 -1.99
N ASN A 238 65.87 -46.61 -1.43
CA ASN A 238 67.32 -46.59 -1.62
C ASN A 238 68.01 -47.53 -0.62
N ASP A 239 67.61 -47.50 0.66
CA ASP A 239 68.12 -48.43 1.69
C ASP A 239 67.93 -49.90 1.25
N ILE A 240 66.80 -50.25 0.63
CA ILE A 240 66.52 -51.58 0.04
C ILE A 240 67.49 -51.93 -1.10
N LYS A 241 67.83 -50.99 -1.99
CA LYS A 241 68.81 -51.23 -3.07
C LYS A 241 70.19 -51.51 -2.50
N ASP A 242 70.57 -50.84 -1.42
CA ASP A 242 71.88 -51.01 -0.80
C ASP A 242 72.00 -52.36 -0.10
N LEU A 243 70.95 -52.78 0.61
CA LEU A 243 70.84 -54.15 1.14
C LEU A 243 70.89 -55.21 0.02
N GLN A 244 70.19 -54.99 -1.10
CA GLN A 244 70.26 -55.89 -2.26
C GLN A 244 71.68 -55.97 -2.85
N ARG A 245 72.41 -54.85 -2.95
CA ARG A 245 73.81 -54.84 -3.41
C ARG A 245 74.73 -55.63 -2.48
N LEU A 246 74.55 -55.50 -1.16
CA LEU A 246 75.34 -56.22 -0.16
C LEU A 246 75.09 -57.74 -0.21
N ILE A 247 73.84 -58.18 -0.37
CA ILE A 247 73.48 -59.61 -0.50
C ILE A 247 74.15 -60.24 -1.73
N VAL A 248 74.12 -59.56 -2.88
CA VAL A 248 74.71 -60.04 -4.13
C VAL A 248 76.23 -60.26 -4.01
N GLU A 249 76.94 -59.35 -3.35
CA GLU A 249 78.39 -59.48 -3.12
C GLU A 249 78.71 -60.58 -2.09
N GLN A 250 77.90 -60.73 -1.03
CA GLN A 250 78.04 -61.83 -0.07
C GLN A 250 77.88 -63.20 -0.75
N ASP A 251 76.86 -63.36 -1.61
CA ASP A 251 76.65 -64.58 -2.39
C ASP A 251 77.76 -64.84 -3.43
N ARG A 252 78.51 -63.80 -3.85
CA ARG A 252 79.68 -63.96 -4.73
C ARG A 252 80.85 -64.57 -3.95
N ILE A 253 81.20 -63.97 -2.81
CA ILE A 253 82.29 -64.40 -1.92
C ILE A 253 82.09 -65.86 -1.45
N LEU A 254 80.85 -66.25 -1.16
CA LEU A 254 80.51 -67.62 -0.77
C LEU A 254 80.71 -68.65 -1.90
N ARG A 255 80.54 -68.26 -3.17
CA ARG A 255 80.74 -69.15 -4.32
C ARG A 255 82.21 -69.34 -4.66
N GLU A 256 83.02 -68.28 -4.58
CA GLU A 256 84.46 -68.32 -4.87
C GLU A 256 85.21 -69.31 -3.94
N LYS A 257 84.89 -69.33 -2.64
CA LYS A 257 85.55 -70.24 -1.66
C LYS A 257 85.23 -71.73 -1.89
N ASN A 258 83.99 -72.08 -2.21
CA ASN A 258 83.55 -73.48 -2.29
C ASN A 258 84.18 -74.28 -3.45
N GLN A 259 84.75 -73.62 -4.46
CA GLN A 259 85.37 -74.29 -5.60
C GLN A 259 86.80 -74.79 -5.33
N GLN A 260 87.48 -74.29 -4.29
CA GLN A 260 88.91 -74.56 -4.07
C GLN A 260 89.20 -75.82 -3.23
N GLU A 261 88.23 -76.37 -2.49
CA GLU A 261 88.49 -77.46 -1.53
C GLU A 261 88.27 -78.90 -2.04
N ASN A 262 87.66 -79.09 -3.23
CA ASN A 262 87.20 -80.41 -3.69
C ASN A 262 88.17 -81.09 -4.66
N GLY A 263 88.92 -82.08 -4.18
CA GLY A 263 89.90 -82.85 -4.98
C GLY A 263 89.30 -83.95 -5.88
N ILE A 264 90.15 -84.51 -6.74
CA ILE A 264 89.87 -85.70 -7.56
C ILE A 264 90.48 -86.92 -6.86
N HIS A 265 89.69 -87.98 -6.67
CA HIS A 265 90.16 -89.24 -6.07
C HIS A 265 90.64 -90.24 -7.13
N PRO A 266 91.69 -91.05 -6.84
CA PRO A 266 92.13 -92.14 -7.71
C PRO A 266 91.19 -93.36 -7.60
N ALA A 267 89.92 -93.17 -7.97
CA ALA A 267 88.90 -94.22 -8.04
C ALA A 267 87.75 -93.82 -8.98
N TYR A 268 87.12 -94.84 -9.55
CA TYR A 268 85.90 -94.72 -10.34
C TYR A 268 84.67 -95.04 -9.47
N CYS A 269 83.55 -94.39 -9.75
CA CYS A 269 82.26 -94.73 -9.14
C CYS A 269 81.68 -95.97 -9.82
N ASN A 270 81.51 -97.09 -9.10
CA ASN A 270 80.98 -98.36 -9.63
C ASN A 270 79.53 -98.28 -10.19
N VAL A 271 78.84 -97.14 -10.03
CA VAL A 271 77.46 -96.92 -10.51
C VAL A 271 77.41 -96.09 -11.80
N CYS A 272 78.36 -95.18 -12.01
CA CYS A 272 78.36 -94.28 -13.18
C CYS A 272 79.67 -94.29 -13.99
N ASN A 273 80.65 -95.11 -13.59
CA ASN A 273 81.96 -95.34 -14.23
C ASN A 273 82.78 -94.07 -14.52
N LYS A 274 82.54 -92.99 -13.77
CA LYS A 274 83.31 -91.74 -13.81
C LYS A 274 84.27 -91.67 -12.63
N TYR A 275 85.39 -90.97 -12.82
CA TYR A 275 86.27 -90.56 -11.72
C TYR A 275 85.49 -89.83 -10.63
N ILE A 276 85.83 -90.11 -9.37
CA ILE A 276 85.18 -89.50 -8.22
C ILE A 276 85.82 -88.14 -7.92
N VAL A 277 85.04 -87.08 -8.03
CA VAL A 277 85.43 -85.68 -7.73
C VAL A 277 84.57 -85.18 -6.56
N GLY A 278 85.17 -84.44 -5.63
CA GLY A 278 84.53 -84.14 -4.35
C GLY A 278 84.57 -85.35 -3.42
N VAL A 279 83.45 -85.70 -2.77
CA VAL A 279 83.45 -86.76 -1.75
C VAL A 279 83.38 -88.16 -2.35
N ARG A 280 84.31 -89.03 -1.93
CA ARG A 280 84.32 -90.47 -2.19
C ARG A 280 83.67 -91.25 -1.04
N TYR A 281 82.76 -92.15 -1.40
CA TYR A 281 82.14 -93.08 -0.46
C TYR A 281 82.62 -94.50 -0.76
N LYS A 282 83.57 -95.00 0.04
CA LYS A 282 84.06 -96.39 -0.08
C LYS A 282 83.18 -97.33 0.73
N CYS A 283 82.76 -98.46 0.17
CA CYS A 283 82.17 -99.52 0.97
C CYS A 283 83.21 -100.15 1.90
N GLY A 284 82.94 -100.24 3.20
CA GLY A 284 83.85 -100.91 4.14
C GLY A 284 83.76 -102.45 4.13
N HIS A 285 82.80 -103.01 3.38
CA HIS A 285 82.45 -104.43 3.35
C HIS A 285 82.68 -105.09 1.98
N CYS A 286 83.21 -104.34 1.00
CA CYS A 286 83.57 -104.83 -0.33
C CYS A 286 84.95 -104.30 -0.70
N ASP A 287 85.78 -105.15 -1.31
CA ASP A 287 87.14 -104.78 -1.74
C ASP A 287 87.14 -103.56 -2.67
N ASP A 288 86.43 -103.65 -3.80
CA ASP A 288 86.43 -102.65 -4.88
C ASP A 288 85.03 -102.08 -5.16
N TYR A 289 84.32 -101.62 -4.13
CA TYR A 289 83.08 -100.84 -4.29
C TYR A 289 83.19 -99.42 -3.72
N ASP A 290 83.06 -98.43 -4.60
CA ASP A 290 83.26 -97.01 -4.37
C ASP A 290 82.22 -96.19 -5.17
N ILE A 291 81.65 -95.14 -4.57
CA ILE A 291 80.66 -94.26 -5.24
C ILE A 291 80.93 -92.77 -4.96
N CYS A 292 80.55 -91.91 -5.91
CA CYS A 292 80.60 -90.45 -5.74
C CYS A 292 79.32 -89.92 -5.08
N SER A 293 79.35 -88.66 -4.60
CA SER A 293 78.18 -87.98 -4.00
C SER A 293 76.89 -88.11 -4.82
N ASN A 294 76.96 -87.96 -6.15
CA ASN A 294 75.79 -88.01 -7.02
C ASN A 294 75.18 -89.43 -7.12
N CYS A 295 75.90 -90.45 -6.67
CA CYS A 295 75.45 -91.84 -6.61
C CYS A 295 75.26 -92.34 -5.17
N GLU A 296 75.39 -91.49 -4.14
CA GLU A 296 75.32 -91.89 -2.71
C GLU A 296 73.96 -92.51 -2.29
N THR A 297 72.91 -92.21 -3.05
CA THR A 297 71.56 -92.78 -2.91
C THR A 297 71.44 -94.20 -3.47
N SER A 298 72.44 -94.70 -4.22
CA SER A 298 72.48 -96.09 -4.68
C SER A 298 72.61 -97.07 -3.51
N ASN A 299 71.82 -98.14 -3.54
CA ASN A 299 71.70 -99.10 -2.44
C ASN A 299 72.26 -100.45 -2.85
N HIS A 300 73.60 -100.55 -2.94
CA HIS A 300 74.28 -101.77 -3.43
C HIS A 300 74.06 -103.00 -2.52
N ASN A 301 74.01 -102.79 -1.21
CA ASN A 301 73.55 -103.75 -0.21
C ASN A 301 73.11 -102.97 1.05
N ARG A 302 71.93 -103.28 1.60
CA ARG A 302 71.40 -102.67 2.84
C ARG A 302 72.30 -102.90 4.05
N ASN A 303 73.06 -104.00 4.06
CA ASN A 303 73.92 -104.36 5.21
C ASN A 303 75.25 -103.59 5.21
N HIS A 304 75.68 -103.07 4.06
CA HIS A 304 77.01 -102.48 3.90
C HIS A 304 77.06 -101.00 4.28
N MET A 305 78.02 -100.63 5.11
CA MET A 305 78.27 -99.24 5.50
C MET A 305 79.35 -98.58 4.63
N PHE A 306 79.21 -97.26 4.43
CA PHE A 306 80.12 -96.46 3.63
C PHE A 306 81.02 -95.57 4.48
N ILE A 307 82.28 -95.50 4.09
CA ILE A 307 83.34 -94.65 4.64
C ILE A 307 83.34 -93.34 3.83
N LYS A 308 83.10 -92.20 4.47
CA LYS A 308 82.99 -90.87 3.83
C LYS A 308 84.36 -90.19 3.76
N ILE A 309 85.04 -90.36 2.63
CA ILE A 309 86.39 -89.88 2.37
C ILE A 309 86.30 -88.53 1.62
N LYS A 310 86.55 -87.41 2.31
CA LYS A 310 86.39 -86.04 1.75
C LYS A 310 87.60 -85.52 0.96
N ARG A 311 88.78 -86.13 1.12
CA ARG A 311 90.03 -85.78 0.40
C ARG A 311 90.76 -87.06 -0.03
N PRO A 312 91.55 -87.06 -1.12
CA PRO A 312 92.38 -88.21 -1.47
C PRO A 312 93.26 -88.70 -0.32
N ILE A 313 93.58 -90.00 -0.34
CA ILE A 313 94.49 -90.65 0.61
C ILE A 313 95.62 -91.20 -0.24
N ASP A 314 96.84 -90.68 -0.07
CA ASP A 314 97.98 -91.08 -0.89
C ASP A 314 98.58 -92.38 -0.37
N THR A 315 98.17 -93.51 -0.97
CA THR A 315 98.74 -94.84 -0.69
C THR A 315 100.13 -94.98 -1.36
N ILE A 316 101.11 -94.23 -0.85
CA ILE A 316 102.47 -94.20 -1.38
C ILE A 316 103.16 -95.56 -1.18
N GLY A 317 103.34 -96.29 -2.29
CA GLY A 317 104.39 -97.31 -2.42
C GLY A 317 104.07 -98.76 -2.05
N ASN A 318 102.84 -99.14 -1.67
CA ASN A 318 102.50 -100.54 -1.40
C ASN A 318 101.06 -100.94 -1.81
N ASN A 319 100.95 -101.87 -2.77
CA ASN A 319 99.69 -102.56 -3.11
C ASN A 319 99.30 -103.57 -2.02
N LYS A 320 98.81 -103.08 -0.87
CA LYS A 320 98.36 -103.93 0.26
C LYS A 320 96.92 -103.69 0.73
N PHE A 321 96.24 -102.66 0.24
CA PHE A 321 94.86 -102.31 0.65
C PHE A 321 93.77 -102.61 -0.40
N GLY A 322 94.12 -103.29 -1.51
CA GLY A 322 93.19 -103.61 -2.60
C GLY A 322 92.38 -104.90 -2.43
N LYS A 323 92.53 -105.63 -1.32
CA LYS A 323 91.77 -106.85 -0.97
C LYS A 323 91.69 -106.99 0.54
N SER A 324 90.73 -106.29 1.16
CA SER A 324 90.50 -106.29 2.60
C SER A 324 89.12 -105.71 2.91
N THR A 325 88.24 -106.52 3.50
CA THR A 325 87.05 -106.03 4.21
C THR A 325 87.52 -105.20 5.41
N LEU A 326 87.39 -103.87 5.29
CA LEU A 326 87.86 -102.89 6.29
C LEU A 326 87.02 -102.87 7.57
N LEU A 327 85.82 -103.45 7.53
CA LEU A 327 84.87 -103.50 8.64
C LEU A 327 84.37 -104.95 8.85
N PRO A 328 84.16 -105.38 10.11
CA PRO A 328 83.61 -106.70 10.41
C PRO A 328 82.12 -106.80 10.04
N GLU A 329 81.58 -108.02 9.99
CA GLU A 329 80.17 -108.23 9.68
C GLU A 329 79.27 -107.82 10.86
N PHE A 330 78.64 -106.65 10.72
CA PHE A 330 77.76 -106.08 11.74
C PHE A 330 76.34 -106.64 11.68
N GLN A 331 75.99 -107.47 12.67
CA GLN A 331 74.65 -108.03 12.86
C GLN A 331 73.54 -106.97 12.74
N LEU A 332 72.41 -107.39 12.18
CA LEU A 332 71.21 -106.57 12.07
C LEU A 332 70.43 -106.58 13.39
N ILE A 333 69.98 -105.40 13.81
CA ILE A 333 68.92 -105.27 14.82
C ILE A 333 67.71 -104.71 14.08
N GLU A 334 66.69 -105.55 13.87
CA GLU A 334 65.48 -105.15 13.15
C GLU A 334 64.65 -104.19 13.99
N GLN A 335 64.43 -102.98 13.47
CA GLN A 335 63.56 -101.95 14.04
C GLN A 335 62.88 -101.17 12.91
N ASN A 336 61.69 -100.64 13.16
CA ASN A 336 60.90 -99.91 12.16
C ASN A 336 61.69 -98.73 11.55
N GLU A 337 61.69 -98.63 10.21
CA GLU A 337 62.53 -97.68 9.44
C GLU A 337 62.23 -96.18 9.67
N GLN A 338 61.29 -95.81 10.55
CA GLN A 338 60.68 -94.47 10.62
C GLN A 338 61.13 -93.57 11.79
N ASP A 339 61.78 -94.09 12.84
CA ASP A 339 62.44 -93.26 13.89
C ASP A 339 63.71 -93.96 14.42
N ILE A 340 64.74 -93.97 13.57
CA ILE A 340 66.01 -94.66 13.84
C ILE A 340 66.81 -93.87 14.90
N ASP A 341 66.68 -94.21 16.18
CA ASP A 341 67.58 -93.77 17.25
C ASP A 341 68.72 -94.78 17.44
N HIS A 342 69.97 -94.33 17.27
CA HIS A 342 71.16 -95.18 17.44
C HIS A 342 71.53 -95.43 18.91
N LYS A 343 70.80 -94.84 19.87
CA LYS A 343 71.05 -94.90 21.33
C LYS A 343 72.43 -94.38 21.74
N VAL A 344 72.97 -93.45 20.94
CA VAL A 344 74.23 -92.73 21.21
C VAL A 344 74.01 -91.22 21.18
N VAL A 345 74.82 -90.48 21.94
CA VAL A 345 74.73 -89.02 22.06
C VAL A 345 75.78 -88.37 21.16
N CYS A 346 75.38 -87.35 20.39
CA CYS A 346 76.31 -86.57 19.57
C CYS A 346 77.32 -85.83 20.45
N ASN A 347 78.62 -86.02 20.21
CA ASN A 347 79.70 -85.38 20.99
C ASN A 347 79.69 -83.84 20.91
N VAL A 348 78.97 -83.24 19.95
CA VAL A 348 78.98 -81.78 19.72
C VAL A 348 77.69 -81.09 20.18
N CYS A 349 76.51 -81.62 19.82
CA CYS A 349 75.22 -80.99 20.18
C CYS A 349 74.51 -81.66 21.36
N HIS A 350 75.09 -82.73 21.92
CA HIS A 350 74.62 -83.49 23.09
C HIS A 350 73.18 -84.03 23.01
N LYS A 351 72.60 -84.10 21.80
CA LYS A 351 71.33 -84.77 21.51
C LYS A 351 71.57 -86.21 21.03
N ASN A 352 70.58 -87.09 21.22
CA ASN A 352 70.59 -88.44 20.63
C ASN A 352 70.77 -88.37 19.12
N VAL A 353 71.59 -89.27 18.58
CA VAL A 353 71.84 -89.39 17.15
C VAL A 353 70.70 -90.17 16.50
N ARG A 354 69.71 -89.43 15.99
CA ARG A 354 68.62 -89.94 15.17
C ARG A 354 68.93 -89.87 13.68
N GLY A 355 68.37 -90.79 12.90
CA GLY A 355 68.58 -90.89 11.46
C GLY A 355 69.93 -91.50 11.11
N VAL A 356 70.85 -90.69 10.56
CA VAL A 356 72.19 -91.16 10.19
C VAL A 356 73.23 -90.76 11.24
N ARG A 357 73.97 -91.76 11.70
CA ARG A 357 75.09 -91.63 12.63
C ARG A 357 76.40 -91.58 11.86
N TYR A 358 77.29 -90.68 12.26
CA TYR A 358 78.66 -90.62 11.76
C TYR A 358 79.63 -90.95 12.90
N LYS A 359 80.28 -92.11 12.83
CA LYS A 359 81.33 -92.51 13.78
C LYS A 359 82.69 -92.18 13.21
N CYS A 360 83.57 -91.56 13.99
CA CYS A 360 84.96 -91.37 13.60
C CYS A 360 85.65 -92.75 13.55
N GLY A 361 86.25 -93.13 12.42
CA GLY A 361 86.97 -94.40 12.30
C GLY A 361 88.26 -94.44 13.14
N HIS A 362 88.80 -93.27 13.48
CA HIS A 362 90.07 -93.04 14.16
C HIS A 362 89.93 -92.75 15.66
N CYS A 363 88.72 -92.72 16.21
CA CYS A 363 88.45 -92.41 17.62
C CYS A 363 87.36 -93.30 18.20
N THR A 364 87.69 -94.00 19.28
CA THR A 364 86.82 -94.95 19.99
C THR A 364 85.45 -94.35 20.36
N LYS A 365 85.42 -93.10 20.84
CA LYS A 365 84.25 -92.44 21.45
C LYS A 365 83.89 -91.07 20.84
N PHE A 366 84.12 -90.87 19.53
CA PHE A 366 83.70 -89.64 18.83
C PHE A 366 82.69 -89.92 17.71
N GLU A 367 81.46 -89.44 17.89
CA GLU A 367 80.30 -89.70 17.04
C GLU A 367 79.40 -88.46 16.94
N ILE A 368 78.87 -88.19 15.73
CA ILE A 368 78.04 -86.99 15.46
C ILE A 368 76.78 -87.33 14.65
N CYS A 369 75.76 -86.49 14.79
CA CYS A 369 74.54 -86.55 13.99
C CYS A 369 74.67 -85.76 12.68
N THR A 370 73.75 -86.01 11.73
CA THR A 370 73.72 -85.34 10.41
C THR A 370 73.79 -83.81 10.50
N ASN A 371 73.07 -83.17 11.43
CA ASN A 371 73.05 -81.72 11.56
C ASN A 371 74.41 -81.14 11.99
N CYS A 372 75.22 -81.92 12.70
CA CYS A 372 76.60 -81.55 13.04
C CYS A 372 77.57 -81.86 11.88
N GLU A 373 77.40 -82.97 11.15
CA GLU A 373 78.24 -83.25 9.97
C GLU A 373 78.03 -82.26 8.82
N ALA A 374 76.87 -81.62 8.76
CA ALA A 374 76.52 -80.56 7.81
C ALA A 374 76.97 -79.15 8.25
N TYR A 375 77.57 -78.98 9.43
CA TYR A 375 78.02 -77.67 9.90
C TYR A 375 79.31 -77.25 9.17
N PRO A 376 79.45 -75.98 8.72
CA PRO A 376 80.54 -75.58 7.82
C PRO A 376 81.92 -75.44 8.50
N PHE A 377 82.02 -75.64 9.81
CA PHE A 377 83.27 -75.60 10.56
C PHE A 377 83.70 -77.02 10.94
N ASN A 378 85.01 -77.30 10.94
CA ASN A 378 85.54 -78.61 11.33
C ASN A 378 85.33 -78.86 12.84
N LEU A 379 84.24 -79.55 13.19
CA LEU A 379 83.88 -79.92 14.59
C LEU A 379 84.74 -81.03 15.18
N HIS A 380 85.71 -81.55 14.43
CA HIS A 380 86.65 -82.60 14.79
C HIS A 380 87.93 -82.45 13.96
N ASP A 381 88.94 -83.28 14.22
CA ASP A 381 90.18 -83.30 13.44
C ASP A 381 89.87 -83.49 11.92
N PRO A 382 90.29 -82.56 11.03
CA PRO A 382 89.96 -82.66 9.60
C PRO A 382 90.73 -83.76 8.85
N THR A 383 91.67 -84.47 9.49
CA THR A 383 92.28 -85.70 8.98
C THR A 383 91.41 -86.93 9.24
N HIS A 384 90.48 -86.88 10.20
CA HIS A 384 89.74 -88.06 10.63
C HIS A 384 88.56 -88.36 9.70
N VAL A 385 88.61 -89.55 9.10
CA VAL A 385 87.55 -90.09 8.23
C VAL A 385 86.39 -90.66 9.06
N PHE A 386 85.16 -90.35 8.63
CA PHE A 386 83.92 -90.78 9.27
C PHE A 386 83.25 -91.94 8.52
N ILE A 387 82.77 -92.93 9.28
CA ILE A 387 81.93 -94.03 8.79
C ILE A 387 80.47 -93.58 8.88
N LYS A 388 79.74 -93.65 7.75
CA LYS A 388 78.32 -93.27 7.64
C LYS A 388 77.43 -94.47 7.93
N ILE A 389 76.88 -94.49 9.14
CA ILE A 389 76.08 -95.58 9.70
C ILE A 389 74.59 -95.22 9.54
N LYS A 390 73.94 -95.79 8.51
CA LYS A 390 72.53 -95.51 8.17
C LYS A 390 71.50 -96.35 8.98
N ARG A 391 71.93 -97.36 9.74
CA ARG A 391 71.09 -98.31 10.51
C ARG A 391 71.63 -98.50 11.94
N PRO A 392 70.82 -98.87 12.96
CA PRO A 392 71.35 -99.18 14.28
C PRO A 392 72.35 -100.34 14.21
N VAL A 393 73.52 -100.15 14.82
CA VAL A 393 74.61 -101.14 14.90
C VAL A 393 75.29 -101.01 16.26
N GLN A 394 75.41 -102.14 16.96
CA GLN A 394 76.33 -102.25 18.10
C GLN A 394 77.76 -102.36 17.58
N ILE A 395 78.63 -101.52 18.14
CA ILE A 395 80.06 -101.45 17.83
C ILE A 395 80.76 -101.33 19.17
N ASP A 396 81.73 -102.20 19.45
CA ASP A 396 82.42 -102.18 20.74
C ASP A 396 83.22 -100.91 20.93
N SER A 397 82.88 -100.17 22.00
CA SER A 397 83.25 -98.76 22.18
C SER A 397 84.72 -98.51 22.55
N ASN A 398 85.56 -99.54 22.47
CA ASN A 398 87.00 -99.50 22.73
C ASN A 398 87.86 -99.76 21.48
N GLU A 399 87.28 -100.18 20.35
CA GLU A 399 88.04 -100.45 19.12
C GLU A 399 88.18 -99.22 18.21
N ILE A 400 89.27 -99.20 17.43
CA ILE A 400 89.53 -98.24 16.36
C ILE A 400 89.21 -98.97 15.04
N LEU A 401 88.27 -98.42 14.27
CA LEU A 401 87.66 -99.14 13.13
C LEU A 401 88.41 -98.96 11.80
N LEU A 402 89.33 -98.01 11.70
CA LEU A 402 90.14 -97.80 10.51
C LEU A 402 91.63 -97.68 10.90
N PRO A 403 92.55 -98.31 10.16
CA PRO A 403 93.99 -98.08 10.33
C PRO A 403 94.36 -96.59 10.19
N SER A 404 95.44 -96.19 10.84
CA SER A 404 95.95 -94.81 10.85
C SER A 404 96.20 -94.23 9.44
N GLU A 405 96.47 -95.12 8.49
CA GLU A 405 96.68 -94.91 7.07
C GLU A 405 95.43 -94.39 6.33
N PHE A 406 94.24 -94.55 6.92
CA PHE A 406 92.99 -93.95 6.44
C PHE A 406 92.74 -92.53 6.99
N ARG A 407 93.76 -91.84 7.49
CA ARG A 407 93.68 -90.40 7.75
C ARG A 407 93.78 -89.62 6.44
N SER A 408 92.84 -88.71 6.21
CA SER A 408 92.89 -87.78 5.09
C SER A 408 94.06 -86.82 5.25
N ILE A 409 94.86 -86.67 4.19
CA ILE A 409 96.01 -85.77 4.20
C ILE A 409 95.50 -84.32 4.16
N ILE A 410 95.84 -83.54 5.19
CA ILE A 410 95.77 -82.09 5.13
C ILE A 410 97.09 -81.61 4.53
N ASN A 411 97.08 -81.30 3.23
CA ASN A 411 98.11 -80.46 2.65
C ASN A 411 98.06 -79.11 3.37
N LYS A 412 99.12 -78.77 4.12
CA LYS A 412 99.31 -77.43 4.72
C LYS A 412 99.70 -76.43 3.64
N SER A 413 98.78 -76.19 2.72
CA SER A 413 98.91 -75.24 1.62
C SER A 413 98.49 -73.84 2.06
N SER A 414 99.46 -73.11 2.62
CA SER A 414 99.54 -71.65 2.67
C SER A 414 98.47 -70.86 3.45
N ASN A 415 98.95 -69.97 4.32
CA ASN A 415 98.15 -68.85 4.83
C ASN A 415 97.80 -67.88 3.69
N ILE A 416 96.58 -67.34 3.71
CA ILE A 416 96.20 -65.92 3.50
C ILE A 416 94.78 -65.73 4.06
#